data_AF-A0A7C2ESQ2-F1
#
_entry.id   AF-A0A7C2ESQ2-F1
#
_cell.length_a   1.000
_cell.length_b   1.000
_cell.length_c   1.000
_cell.angle_alpha   90.00
_cell.angle_beta   90.00
_cell.angle_gamma   90.00
#
_symmetry.space_group_name_H-M   'P 1'
#
loop_
_entity.id
_entity.type
_entity.pdbx_description
1 polymer ?
#
loop_
_entity_poly.entity_id
_entity_poly.type
_entity_poly.pdbx_seq_one_letter_code
_entity_poly.pdbx_strand_id
1 'polypeptide(L)'
;MGKEKKKNLPLDDARYDPLRERIKEMLKNDPELFDTKSLREFLETYKNYFGTRTLAEISIGADDLIRRTIHYMVLSSTDLEPFHESSRRWLKDNGYQLPPWDSEVTRKAHRVIEYKGRVAAVVEWEPNKNITLDPNLSESERNWVLAMAIGAGEKPEWNYDELRTFAAYLTMGGKEFSKERNLSNKEIAEKYGVPVEEVEFRRKLPDSI
;
A
#
# COMPACT_ATOMS: atom_id res chain seq x y z
N MET A 1 32.45 12.61 -1.80
CA MET A 1 31.52 11.64 -2.42
C MET A 1 30.66 11.06 -1.33
N GLY A 2 29.44 11.56 -1.16
CA GLY A 2 28.51 11.01 -0.16
C GLY A 2 28.11 9.61 -0.60
N LYS A 3 28.26 8.61 0.28
CA LYS A 3 27.68 7.28 0.06
C LYS A 3 26.17 7.48 -0.09
N GLU A 4 25.62 7.23 -1.28
CA GLU A 4 24.17 7.09 -1.44
C GLU A 4 23.71 6.07 -0.39
N LYS A 5 22.80 6.48 0.48
CA LYS A 5 22.16 5.55 1.41
C LYS A 5 21.46 4.50 0.54
N LYS A 6 21.84 3.22 0.66
CA LYS A 6 21.10 2.11 0.05
C LYS A 6 19.61 2.32 0.33
N LYS A 7 18.83 2.47 -0.73
CA LYS A 7 17.38 2.65 -0.62
C LYS A 7 16.83 1.33 -0.11
N ASN A 8 16.41 1.27 1.16
CA ASN A 8 15.78 0.07 1.70
C ASN A 8 14.50 -0.21 0.89
N LEU A 9 14.50 -1.34 0.20
CA LEU A 9 13.37 -1.86 -0.55
C LEU A 9 12.43 -2.67 0.37
N PRO A 10 11.17 -2.93 -0.03
CA PRO A 10 10.17 -3.55 0.83
C PRO A 10 10.59 -4.90 1.46
N LEU A 11 11.43 -5.69 0.79
CA LEU A 11 11.90 -6.98 1.29
C LEU A 11 13.26 -6.91 2.00
N ASP A 12 13.85 -5.74 2.24
CA ASP A 12 15.15 -5.65 2.93
C ASP A 12 15.05 -5.85 4.46
N ASP A 13 13.84 -6.00 5.02
CA ASP A 13 13.64 -6.33 6.44
C ASP A 13 14.16 -7.74 6.79
N ALA A 14 14.82 -7.88 7.95
CA ALA A 14 15.42 -9.12 8.43
C ALA A 14 14.45 -10.30 8.50
N ARG A 15 13.16 -10.04 8.72
CA ARG A 15 12.13 -11.09 8.74
C ARG A 15 12.02 -11.84 7.41
N TYR A 16 12.40 -11.20 6.30
CA TYR A 16 12.33 -11.80 4.97
C TYR A 16 13.63 -12.50 4.56
N ASP A 17 14.67 -12.54 5.39
CA ASP A 17 15.94 -13.20 5.06
C ASP A 17 15.75 -14.64 4.57
N PRO A 18 14.94 -15.51 5.22
CA PRO A 18 14.77 -16.88 4.77
C PRO A 18 14.11 -17.00 3.39
N LEU A 19 13.23 -16.04 3.07
CA LEU A 19 12.53 -15.95 1.79
C LEU A 19 13.50 -15.53 0.68
N ARG A 20 14.34 -14.52 0.95
CA ARG A 20 15.31 -13.98 -0.01
C ARG A 20 16.42 -14.96 -0.33
N GLU A 21 16.95 -15.65 0.68
CA GLU A 21 17.97 -16.69 0.46
C GLU A 21 17.43 -17.80 -0.43
N ARG A 22 16.19 -18.24 -0.21
CA ARG A 22 15.57 -19.26 -1.06
C ARG A 22 15.36 -18.78 -2.50
N ILE A 23 14.92 -17.54 -2.69
CA ILE A 23 14.81 -16.94 -4.04
C ILE A 23 16.17 -16.90 -4.74
N LYS A 24 17.22 -16.51 -4.02
CA LYS A 24 18.60 -16.46 -4.52
C LYS A 24 19.09 -17.84 -4.97
N GLU A 25 18.77 -18.89 -4.22
CA GLU A 25 19.08 -20.27 -4.62
C GLU A 25 18.35 -20.69 -5.89
N MET A 26 17.05 -20.40 -6.00
CA MET A 26 16.26 -20.73 -7.21
C MET A 26 16.85 -20.04 -8.44
N LEU A 27 17.16 -18.74 -8.33
CA LEU A 27 17.69 -17.94 -9.43
C LEU A 27 19.11 -18.32 -9.87
N LYS A 28 19.93 -18.91 -8.99
CA LYS A 28 21.27 -19.38 -9.35
C LYS A 28 21.23 -20.49 -10.41
N ASN A 29 20.23 -21.36 -10.33
CA ASN A 29 20.10 -22.52 -11.22
C ASN A 29 19.10 -22.28 -12.34
N ASP A 30 18.16 -21.36 -12.13
CA ASP A 30 17.07 -21.07 -13.05
C ASP A 30 16.70 -19.57 -12.99
N PRO A 31 17.48 -18.70 -13.68
CA PRO A 31 17.30 -17.25 -13.61
C PRO A 31 15.94 -16.74 -14.12
N GLU A 32 15.28 -17.54 -14.95
CA GLU A 32 13.95 -17.27 -15.53
C GLU A 32 12.83 -18.06 -14.82
N LEU A 33 13.17 -18.84 -13.80
CA LEU A 33 12.23 -19.56 -12.92
C LEU A 33 11.31 -20.54 -13.68
N PHE A 34 11.82 -21.21 -14.71
CA PHE A 34 11.10 -22.25 -15.47
C PHE A 34 10.60 -23.44 -14.66
N ASP A 35 11.26 -23.81 -13.57
CA ASP A 35 10.90 -24.96 -12.73
C ASP A 35 9.68 -24.71 -11.85
N THR A 36 8.49 -24.94 -12.42
CA THR A 36 7.20 -24.70 -11.77
C THR A 36 6.98 -25.55 -10.52
N LYS A 37 7.62 -26.72 -10.41
CA LYS A 37 7.55 -27.56 -9.21
C LYS A 37 8.26 -26.85 -8.05
N SER A 38 9.49 -26.38 -8.27
CA SER A 38 10.24 -25.62 -7.27
C SER A 38 9.51 -24.35 -6.84
N LEU A 39 8.84 -23.67 -7.78
CA LEU A 39 8.05 -22.47 -7.44
C LEU A 39 6.83 -22.79 -6.55
N ARG A 40 6.14 -23.91 -6.80
CA ARG A 40 5.00 -24.35 -5.96
C ARG A 40 5.45 -24.78 -4.58
N GLU A 41 6.57 -25.49 -4.47
CA GLU A 41 7.19 -25.85 -3.19
C GLU A 41 7.60 -24.61 -2.39
N PHE A 42 8.18 -23.61 -3.07
CA PHE A 42 8.49 -22.31 -2.46
C PHE A 42 7.24 -21.67 -1.86
N LEU A 43 6.15 -21.57 -2.62
CA LEU A 43 4.93 -20.95 -2.11
C LEU A 43 4.35 -21.65 -0.89
N GLU A 44 4.27 -22.97 -0.92
CA GLU A 44 3.73 -23.73 0.21
C GLU A 44 4.59 -23.55 1.46
N THR A 45 5.91 -23.57 1.29
CA THR A 45 6.88 -23.39 2.38
C THR A 45 6.77 -21.99 3.01
N TYR A 46 6.63 -20.96 2.17
CA TYR A 46 6.67 -19.56 2.60
C TYR A 46 5.29 -18.90 2.63
N LYS A 47 4.19 -19.67 2.61
CA LYS A 47 2.82 -19.13 2.51
C LYS A 47 2.51 -18.06 3.55
N ASN A 48 3.05 -18.17 4.75
CA ASN A 48 2.86 -17.22 5.85
C ASN A 48 3.45 -15.82 5.60
N TYR A 49 4.31 -15.67 4.58
CA TYR A 49 4.84 -14.37 4.16
C TYR A 49 3.93 -13.63 3.18
N PHE A 50 2.88 -14.28 2.69
CA PHE A 50 1.94 -13.71 1.73
C PHE A 50 0.59 -13.42 2.38
N GLY A 51 -0.08 -12.35 1.93
CA GLY A 51 -1.43 -12.03 2.38
C GLY A 51 -2.46 -13.02 1.83
N THR A 52 -3.58 -13.20 2.54
CA THR A 52 -4.65 -14.16 2.18
C THR A 52 -5.14 -14.01 0.74
N ARG A 53 -5.24 -12.77 0.23
CA ARG A 53 -5.64 -12.51 -1.16
C ARG A 53 -4.59 -13.01 -2.17
N THR A 54 -3.32 -12.68 -1.95
CA THR A 54 -2.21 -13.14 -2.79
C THR A 54 -2.12 -14.66 -2.78
N LEU A 55 -2.28 -15.29 -1.61
CA LEU A 55 -2.35 -16.75 -1.50
C LEU A 55 -3.51 -17.34 -2.29
N ALA A 56 -4.72 -16.78 -2.19
CA ALA A 56 -5.88 -17.26 -2.94
C ALA A 56 -5.67 -17.16 -4.46
N GLU A 57 -5.14 -16.04 -4.94
CA GLU A 57 -4.84 -15.81 -6.36
C GLU A 57 -3.77 -16.80 -6.86
N ILE A 58 -2.70 -17.00 -6.08
CA ILE A 58 -1.60 -17.93 -6.40
C ILE A 58 -2.05 -19.40 -6.34
N SER A 59 -2.89 -19.77 -5.37
CA SER A 59 -3.35 -21.15 -5.18
C SER A 59 -4.25 -21.63 -6.32
N ILE A 60 -4.98 -20.69 -6.94
CA ILE A 60 -5.88 -20.93 -8.08
C ILE A 60 -5.17 -20.64 -9.41
N GLY A 61 -4.09 -19.86 -9.38
CA GLY A 61 -3.42 -19.31 -10.55
C GLY A 61 -2.61 -20.31 -11.37
N ALA A 62 -2.42 -19.94 -12.64
CA ALA A 62 -1.46 -20.56 -13.55
C ALA A 62 -0.02 -20.33 -13.05
N ASP A 63 0.91 -21.22 -13.39
CA ASP A 63 2.33 -21.14 -12.99
C ASP A 63 2.98 -19.79 -13.31
N ASP A 64 2.47 -19.11 -14.33
CA ASP A 64 2.90 -17.78 -14.74
C ASP A 64 2.64 -16.68 -13.69
N LEU A 65 1.53 -16.78 -12.95
CA LEU A 65 1.21 -15.87 -11.85
C LEU A 65 2.21 -16.02 -10.69
N ILE A 66 2.61 -17.26 -10.43
CA ILE A 66 3.60 -17.60 -9.41
C ILE A 66 4.95 -17.00 -9.80
N ARG A 67 5.38 -17.24 -11.04
CA ARG A 67 6.63 -16.72 -11.58
C ARG A 67 6.67 -15.19 -11.55
N ARG A 68 5.60 -14.52 -12.00
CA ARG A 68 5.46 -13.07 -11.93
C ARG A 68 5.64 -12.54 -10.51
N THR A 69 4.99 -13.20 -9.54
CA THR A 69 5.10 -12.82 -8.13
C THR A 69 6.55 -12.87 -7.65
N ILE A 70 7.29 -13.93 -8.00
CA ILE A 70 8.68 -14.07 -7.60
C ILE A 70 9.57 -13.02 -8.28
N HIS A 71 9.36 -12.69 -9.55
CA HIS A 71 10.08 -11.58 -10.20
C HIS A 71 9.81 -10.22 -9.52
N TYR A 72 8.58 -9.95 -9.07
CA TYR A 72 8.30 -8.76 -8.27
C TYR A 72 9.02 -8.78 -6.91
N MET A 73 9.16 -9.94 -6.28
CA MET A 73 9.92 -10.09 -5.04
C MET A 73 11.42 -9.84 -5.27
N VAL A 74 11.98 -10.29 -6.40
CA VAL A 74 13.36 -9.97 -6.80
C VAL A 74 13.57 -8.46 -6.88
N LEU A 75 12.68 -7.75 -7.58
CA LEU A 75 12.72 -6.28 -7.69
C LEU A 75 12.42 -5.54 -6.38
N SER A 76 11.98 -6.25 -5.34
CA SER A 76 11.67 -5.69 -4.02
C SER A 76 12.79 -5.89 -3.00
N SER A 77 13.93 -6.45 -3.41
CA SER A 77 15.10 -6.70 -2.56
C SER A 77 16.36 -6.09 -3.16
N THR A 78 17.13 -5.40 -2.33
CA THR A 78 18.42 -4.82 -2.72
C THR A 78 19.49 -5.90 -2.88
N ASP A 79 19.47 -6.96 -2.05
CA ASP A 79 20.46 -8.06 -2.14
C ASP A 79 20.27 -8.95 -3.39
N LEU A 80 19.14 -8.80 -4.09
CA LEU A 80 18.86 -9.50 -5.33
C LEU A 80 19.09 -8.62 -6.59
N GLU A 81 19.73 -7.45 -6.43
CA GLU A 81 20.08 -6.53 -7.52
C GLU A 81 20.72 -7.19 -8.75
N PRO A 82 21.63 -8.19 -8.62
CA PRO A 82 22.21 -8.87 -9.79
C PRO A 82 21.18 -9.56 -10.70
N PHE A 83 19.97 -9.84 -10.21
CA PHE A 83 18.89 -10.49 -10.94
C PHE A 83 17.79 -9.52 -11.41
N HIS A 84 17.96 -8.21 -11.18
CA HIS A 84 16.95 -7.22 -11.55
C HIS A 84 16.77 -7.13 -13.07
N GLU A 85 17.86 -7.13 -13.84
CA GLU A 85 17.78 -7.01 -15.31
C GLU A 85 17.00 -8.17 -15.93
N SER A 86 17.29 -9.42 -15.53
CA SER A 86 16.56 -10.59 -16.02
C SER A 86 15.09 -10.54 -15.62
N SER A 87 14.80 -10.12 -14.39
CA SER A 87 13.41 -9.99 -13.91
C SER A 87 12.64 -8.91 -14.66
N ARG A 88 13.25 -7.74 -14.91
CA ARG A 88 12.62 -6.68 -15.71
C ARG A 88 12.38 -7.11 -17.15
N ARG A 89 13.35 -7.79 -17.76
CA ARG A 89 13.24 -8.32 -19.13
C ARG A 89 12.10 -9.32 -19.23
N TRP A 90 12.07 -10.31 -18.34
CA TRP A 90 11.00 -11.31 -18.31
C TRP A 90 9.62 -10.68 -18.16
N LEU A 91 9.47 -9.71 -17.24
CA LEU A 91 8.20 -9.01 -17.05
C LEU A 91 7.77 -8.25 -18.32
N LYS A 92 8.69 -7.54 -18.97
CA LYS A 92 8.42 -6.79 -20.21
C LYS A 92 8.04 -7.74 -21.36
N ASP A 93 8.78 -8.83 -21.55
CA ASP A 93 8.55 -9.79 -22.64
C ASP A 93 7.19 -10.49 -22.50
N ASN A 94 6.66 -10.61 -21.29
CA ASN A 94 5.35 -11.19 -20.99
C ASN A 94 4.23 -10.13 -20.82
N GLY A 95 4.50 -8.85 -21.15
CA GLY A 95 3.50 -7.78 -21.13
C GLY A 95 3.10 -7.29 -19.73
N TYR A 96 3.89 -7.60 -18.71
CA TYR A 96 3.67 -7.13 -17.34
C TYR A 96 4.27 -5.75 -17.08
N GLN A 97 3.57 -4.96 -16.27
CA GLN A 97 4.09 -3.68 -15.79
C GLN A 97 5.15 -3.89 -14.71
N LEU A 98 6.18 -3.04 -14.70
CA LEU A 98 7.14 -3.03 -13.60
C LEU A 98 6.48 -2.48 -12.33
N PRO A 99 6.90 -2.95 -11.14
CA PRO A 99 6.39 -2.41 -9.88
C PRO A 99 6.68 -0.91 -9.75
N PRO A 100 5.79 -0.12 -9.14
CA PRO A 100 5.94 1.34 -9.05
C PRO A 100 7.21 1.75 -8.27
N TRP A 101 7.66 0.92 -7.34
CA TRP A 101 8.90 1.17 -6.60
C TRP A 101 10.19 0.89 -7.39
N ASP A 102 10.12 0.28 -8.57
CA ASP A 102 11.26 0.04 -9.44
C ASP A 102 11.89 1.38 -9.92
N SER A 103 13.19 1.36 -10.21
CA SER A 103 13.94 2.56 -10.63
C SER A 103 13.71 2.93 -12.09
N GLU A 104 13.26 2.01 -12.95
CA GLU A 104 12.98 2.26 -14.38
C GLU A 104 11.56 2.80 -14.61
N VAL A 105 10.68 2.73 -13.61
CA VAL A 105 9.33 3.30 -13.70
C VAL A 105 9.40 4.81 -13.54
N THR A 106 9.07 5.54 -14.62
CA THR A 106 8.94 7.00 -14.58
C THR A 106 7.69 7.37 -13.78
N ARG A 107 7.89 8.02 -12.64
CA ARG A 107 6.83 8.24 -11.65
C ARG A 107 6.10 9.55 -11.90
N LYS A 108 4.79 9.50 -12.19
CA LYS A 108 3.88 10.66 -12.21
C LYS A 108 2.48 10.24 -11.76
N ALA A 109 2.21 10.28 -10.46
CA ALA A 109 0.88 10.03 -9.94
C ALA A 109 0.57 10.98 -8.77
N HIS A 110 -0.47 11.80 -8.95
CA HIS A 110 -1.04 12.65 -7.92
C HIS A 110 -2.56 12.48 -7.89
N ARG A 111 -3.16 12.80 -6.76
CA ARG A 111 -4.61 12.83 -6.58
C ARG A 111 -5.04 14.10 -5.90
N VAL A 112 -6.12 14.66 -6.42
CA VAL A 112 -6.80 15.80 -5.83
C VAL A 112 -7.90 15.27 -4.91
N ILE A 113 -7.88 15.72 -3.66
CA ILE A 113 -8.96 15.52 -2.69
C ILE A 113 -9.79 16.79 -2.67
N GLU A 114 -11.07 16.66 -3.04
CA GLU A 114 -12.05 17.72 -2.90
C GLU A 114 -12.82 17.54 -1.59
N TYR A 115 -13.01 18.64 -0.86
CA TYR A 115 -13.83 18.66 0.36
C TYR A 115 -14.78 19.86 0.29
N LYS A 116 -16.09 19.62 0.44
CA LYS A 116 -17.14 20.66 0.27
C LYS A 116 -17.06 21.42 -1.07
N GLY A 117 -16.70 20.73 -2.16
CA GLY A 117 -16.62 21.31 -3.51
C GLY A 117 -15.41 22.21 -3.77
N ARG A 118 -14.40 22.20 -2.90
CA ARG A 118 -13.11 22.88 -3.10
C ARG A 118 -11.96 21.88 -3.03
N VAL A 119 -10.86 22.15 -3.75
CA VAL A 119 -9.62 21.38 -3.63
C VAL A 119 -9.05 21.59 -2.23
N ALA A 120 -9.01 20.52 -1.44
CA ALA A 120 -8.60 20.55 -0.03
C ALA A 120 -7.23 19.91 0.21
N ALA A 121 -6.84 18.95 -0.63
CA ALA A 121 -5.48 18.41 -0.63
C ALA A 121 -5.03 17.96 -2.01
N VAL A 122 -3.73 18.04 -2.26
CA VAL A 122 -3.05 17.33 -3.33
C VAL A 122 -2.14 16.30 -2.70
N VAL A 123 -2.38 15.04 -3.02
CA VAL A 123 -1.60 13.89 -2.56
C VAL A 123 -0.71 13.45 -3.69
N GLU A 124 0.59 13.57 -3.51
CA GLU A 124 1.61 13.04 -4.40
C GLU A 124 2.28 11.87 -3.67
N TRP A 125 2.22 10.68 -4.25
CA TRP A 125 2.84 9.51 -3.62
C TRP A 125 4.18 9.13 -4.24
N GLU A 126 4.60 9.79 -5.32
CA GLU A 126 5.92 9.61 -5.93
C GLU A 126 6.41 10.86 -6.69
N PRO A 127 7.73 11.14 -6.77
CA PRO A 127 8.85 10.46 -6.12
C PRO A 127 9.08 10.89 -4.65
N ASN A 128 8.38 11.93 -4.19
CA ASN A 128 8.34 12.34 -2.78
C ASN A 128 6.93 12.11 -2.26
N LYS A 129 6.77 11.44 -1.11
CA LYS A 129 5.49 11.44 -0.40
C LYS A 129 5.25 12.86 0.11
N ASN A 130 4.38 13.60 -0.56
CA ASN A 130 4.05 14.95 -0.17
C ASN A 130 2.52 15.10 -0.11
N ILE A 131 2.05 15.61 1.02
CA ILE A 131 0.65 15.98 1.21
C ILE A 131 0.63 17.49 1.36
N THR A 132 0.08 18.17 0.36
CA THR A 132 -0.15 19.61 0.43
C THR A 132 -1.61 19.83 0.77
N LEU A 133 -1.88 20.32 1.98
CA LEU A 133 -3.21 20.70 2.44
C LEU A 133 -3.48 22.17 2.12
N ASP A 134 -4.73 22.51 1.80
CA ASP A 134 -5.15 23.91 1.68
C ASP A 134 -4.87 24.65 3.01
N PRO A 135 -4.09 25.75 3.00
CA PRO A 135 -3.77 26.50 4.21
C PRO A 135 -5.00 27.10 4.90
N ASN A 136 -6.13 27.23 4.20
CA ASN A 136 -7.37 27.83 4.72
C ASN A 136 -8.31 26.82 5.41
N LEU A 137 -7.90 25.56 5.55
CA LEU A 137 -8.66 24.59 6.34
C LEU A 137 -8.61 24.96 7.82
N SER A 138 -9.76 24.86 8.50
CA SER A 138 -9.77 24.90 9.96
C SER A 138 -8.97 23.71 10.53
N GLU A 139 -8.64 23.74 11.82
CA GLU A 139 -7.91 22.63 12.46
C GLU A 139 -8.68 21.30 12.34
N SER A 140 -10.00 21.33 12.55
CA SER A 140 -10.84 20.13 12.43
C SER A 140 -10.95 19.63 11.00
N GLU A 141 -11.07 20.53 10.01
CA GLU A 141 -11.06 20.17 8.60
C GLU A 141 -9.71 19.62 8.17
N ARG A 142 -8.61 20.18 8.68
CA ARG A 142 -7.24 19.73 8.41
C ARG A 142 -7.03 18.29 8.89
N ASN A 143 -7.47 17.96 10.10
CA ASN A 143 -7.37 16.60 10.63
C ASN A 143 -8.14 15.60 9.78
N TRP A 144 -9.36 15.98 9.37
CA TRP A 144 -10.20 15.14 8.51
C TRP A 144 -9.60 14.92 7.11
N VAL A 145 -9.22 16.01 6.43
CA VAL A 145 -8.64 15.96 5.08
C VAL A 145 -7.30 15.25 5.09
N LEU A 146 -6.49 15.40 6.14
CA LEU A 146 -5.26 14.62 6.31
C LEU A 146 -5.56 13.11 6.41
N ALA A 147 -6.58 12.70 7.17
CA ALA A 147 -6.98 11.30 7.25
C ALA A 147 -7.43 10.72 5.89
N MET A 148 -8.16 11.51 5.09
CA MET A 148 -8.51 11.14 3.71
C MET A 148 -7.26 11.07 2.81
N ALA A 149 -6.33 12.02 2.95
CA ALA A 149 -5.09 12.04 2.18
C ALA A 149 -4.19 10.84 2.48
N ILE A 150 -4.13 10.40 3.75
CA ILE A 150 -3.48 9.14 4.14
C ILE A 150 -4.14 7.97 3.42
N GLY A 151 -5.48 7.86 3.47
CA GLY A 151 -6.19 6.80 2.76
C GLY A 151 -5.91 6.78 1.25
N ALA A 152 -5.82 7.96 0.64
CA ALA A 152 -5.53 8.10 -0.79
C ALA A 152 -4.09 7.72 -1.15
N GLY A 153 -3.14 7.98 -0.25
CA GLY A 153 -1.75 7.53 -0.40
C GLY A 153 -1.59 6.01 -0.23
N GLU A 154 -2.38 5.39 0.67
CA GLU A 154 -2.35 3.93 0.90
C GLU A 154 -3.09 3.15 -0.19
N LYS A 155 -4.20 3.70 -0.71
CA LYS A 155 -5.08 3.08 -1.71
C LYS A 155 -5.52 4.10 -2.76
N PRO A 156 -4.66 4.38 -3.76
CA PRO A 156 -4.96 5.35 -4.80
C PRO A 156 -6.26 5.08 -5.57
N GLU A 157 -6.71 3.82 -5.64
CA GLU A 157 -7.92 3.37 -6.32
C GLU A 157 -9.23 3.68 -5.57
N TRP A 158 -9.19 3.95 -4.26
CA TRP A 158 -10.40 4.14 -3.45
C TRP A 158 -11.18 5.38 -3.88
N ASN A 159 -12.49 5.32 -4.08
CA ASN A 159 -13.31 6.48 -4.38
C ASN A 159 -13.50 7.40 -3.14
N TYR A 160 -14.21 8.53 -3.31
CA TYR A 160 -14.43 9.49 -2.23
C TYR A 160 -15.09 8.86 -0.99
N ASP A 161 -16.11 8.01 -1.18
CA ASP A 161 -16.84 7.38 -0.09
C ASP A 161 -15.99 6.36 0.66
N GLU A 162 -15.13 5.63 -0.06
CA GLU A 162 -14.15 4.71 0.54
C GLU A 162 -13.11 5.46 1.38
N LEU A 163 -12.58 6.58 0.85
CA LEU A 163 -11.66 7.45 1.60
C LEU A 163 -12.31 8.09 2.82
N ARG A 164 -13.57 8.52 2.68
CA ARG A 164 -14.35 9.11 3.76
C ARG A 164 -14.63 8.08 4.85
N THR A 165 -14.95 6.84 4.47
CA THR A 165 -15.13 5.71 5.38
C THR A 165 -13.83 5.40 6.12
N PHE A 166 -12.71 5.32 5.40
CA PHE A 166 -11.38 5.14 6.00
C PHE A 166 -11.05 6.25 6.99
N ALA A 167 -11.24 7.52 6.62
CA ALA A 167 -11.00 8.66 7.49
C ALA A 167 -11.84 8.59 8.77
N ALA A 168 -13.11 8.20 8.66
CA ALA A 168 -14.01 8.04 9.81
C ALA A 168 -13.47 7.02 10.83
N TYR A 169 -12.98 5.88 10.36
CA TYR A 169 -12.39 4.87 11.24
C TYR A 169 -11.01 5.28 11.77
N LEU A 170 -10.20 5.95 10.95
CA LEU A 170 -8.87 6.41 11.36
C LEU A 170 -8.95 7.48 12.46
N THR A 171 -9.87 8.44 12.35
CA THR A 171 -9.95 9.56 13.29
C THR A 171 -10.72 9.22 14.57
N MET A 172 -11.76 8.39 14.47
CA MET A 172 -12.70 8.14 15.57
C MET A 172 -12.71 6.70 16.09
N GLY A 173 -12.08 5.76 15.38
CA GLY A 173 -12.03 4.35 15.78
C GLY A 173 -13.36 3.61 15.64
N GLY A 174 -13.29 2.28 15.80
CA GLY A 174 -14.46 1.39 15.83
C GLY A 174 -15.00 1.21 17.25
N LYS A 175 -14.16 0.61 18.11
CA LYS A 175 -14.47 0.26 19.50
C LYS A 175 -14.48 1.45 20.44
N GLU A 176 -13.73 2.49 20.11
CA GLU A 176 -13.65 3.75 20.85
C GLU A 176 -14.95 4.51 20.64
N PHE A 177 -15.32 4.74 19.38
CA PHE A 177 -16.56 5.41 19.00
C PHE A 177 -17.82 4.74 19.57
N SER A 178 -17.85 3.40 19.66
CA SER A 178 -19.01 2.67 20.18
C SER A 178 -19.36 3.04 21.62
N LYS A 179 -18.35 3.35 22.44
CA LYS A 179 -18.51 3.79 23.84
C LYS A 179 -19.04 5.22 23.97
N GLU A 180 -19.06 5.96 22.86
CA GLU A 180 -19.27 7.40 22.82
C GLU A 180 -20.57 7.77 22.10
N ARG A 181 -21.34 6.77 21.66
CA ARG A 181 -22.61 6.98 20.96
C ARG A 181 -23.64 7.80 21.73
N ASN A 182 -23.54 7.83 23.07
CA ASN A 182 -24.38 8.61 23.96
C ASN A 182 -24.00 10.10 24.05
N LEU A 183 -22.79 10.49 23.62
CA LEU A 183 -22.36 11.89 23.57
C LEU A 183 -23.01 12.61 22.38
N SER A 184 -23.15 13.92 22.46
CA SER A 184 -23.62 14.73 21.32
C SER A 184 -22.58 14.76 20.19
N ASN A 185 -23.02 15.02 18.96
CA ASN A 185 -22.09 15.13 17.83
C ASN A 185 -21.05 16.24 18.02
N LYS A 186 -21.42 17.32 18.73
CA LYS A 186 -20.50 18.42 19.03
C LYS A 186 -19.40 17.99 20.00
N GLU A 187 -19.76 17.28 21.07
CA GLU A 187 -18.78 16.77 22.05
C GLU A 187 -17.80 15.79 21.41
N ILE A 188 -18.29 14.90 20.54
CA ILE A 188 -17.44 13.96 19.81
C ILE A 188 -16.55 14.71 18.80
N ALA A 189 -17.10 15.66 18.05
CA ALA A 189 -16.38 16.45 17.07
C ALA A 189 -15.22 17.24 17.72
N GLU A 190 -15.49 17.87 18.87
CA GLU A 190 -14.47 18.57 19.66
C GLU A 190 -13.41 17.61 20.19
N LYS A 191 -13.82 16.47 20.75
CA LYS A 191 -12.91 15.46 21.31
C LYS A 191 -11.93 14.90 20.28
N TYR A 192 -12.41 14.58 19.07
CA TYR A 192 -11.58 14.01 18.01
C TYR A 192 -10.99 15.05 17.07
N GLY A 193 -11.33 16.33 17.26
CA GLY A 193 -10.90 17.41 16.39
C GLY A 193 -11.31 17.18 14.93
N VAL A 194 -12.58 16.83 14.68
CA VAL A 194 -13.16 16.61 13.34
C VAL A 194 -14.43 17.44 13.14
N PRO A 195 -14.88 17.69 11.90
CA PRO A 195 -16.13 18.41 11.66
C PRO A 195 -17.35 17.61 12.16
N VAL A 196 -18.40 18.33 12.59
CA VAL A 196 -19.63 17.73 13.17
C VAL A 196 -20.33 16.83 12.16
N GLU A 197 -20.37 17.24 10.90
CA GLU A 197 -20.92 16.50 9.77
C GLU A 197 -20.23 15.14 9.54
N GLU A 198 -18.95 15.01 9.93
CA GLU A 198 -18.21 13.75 9.80
C GLU A 198 -18.47 12.80 10.97
N VAL A 199 -18.81 13.34 12.14
CA VAL A 199 -19.38 12.54 13.23
C VAL A 199 -20.75 11.98 12.85
N GLU A 200 -21.59 12.80 12.22
CA GLU A 200 -22.89 12.37 11.70
C GLU A 200 -22.75 11.26 10.66
N PHE A 201 -21.74 11.35 9.79
CA PHE A 201 -21.39 10.29 8.86
C PHE A 201 -20.90 9.04 9.60
N ARG A 202 -19.96 9.15 10.54
CA ARG A 202 -19.41 8.03 11.31
C ARG A 202 -20.50 7.26 12.07
N ARG A 203 -21.55 7.92 12.55
CA ARG A 203 -22.70 7.26 13.22
C ARG A 203 -23.46 6.27 12.36
N LYS A 204 -23.46 6.49 11.03
CA LYS A 204 -24.12 5.62 10.04
C LYS A 204 -23.28 4.38 9.72
N LEU A 205 -22.01 4.37 10.10
CA LEU A 205 -21.09 3.25 9.90
C LEU A 205 -21.15 2.26 11.07
N PRO A 206 -20.88 0.96 10.83
CA PRO A 206 -20.81 -0.05 11.88
C PRO A 206 -19.62 0.20 12.82
N ASP A 207 -19.73 -0.23 14.08
CA ASP A 207 -18.64 -0.05 15.06
C ASP A 207 -17.56 -1.13 15.01
N SER A 208 -17.83 -2.20 14.28
CA SER A 208 -16.87 -3.25 13.94
C SER A 208 -16.74 -3.32 12.42
N ILE A 209 -15.50 -3.33 11.94
CA ILE A 209 -15.14 -3.69 10.57
C ILE A 209 -14.95 -5.21 10.52
#